data_AF-A0A1I7F9V0-F1
#
_entry.id   AF-A0A1I7F9V0-F1
#
_cell.length_a   1.000
_cell.length_b   1.000
_cell.length_c   1.000
_cell.angle_alpha   90.00
_cell.angle_beta   90.00
_cell.angle_gamma   90.00
#
_symmetry.space_group_name_H-M   'P 1'
#
loop_
_entity.id
_entity.type
_entity.pdbx_description
1 polymer ?
#
loop_
_entity_poly.entity_id
_entity_poly.type
_entity_poly.pdbx_seq_one_letter_code
_entity_poly.pdbx_strand_id
1 'polypeptide(L)'
;MYNLVKLEELSGGDSDFIVSVITLFIEEVPEDILQISKGIDEKDFTKIYQHAHKIKPNVDLVGLDLAFQKILEIEQSAKSENMPEVLEKYAIIKSEVEDAVEALKKDFKL
;
A
#
# COMPACT_ATOMS: atom_id res chain seq x y z
N MET A 1 -6.17 -5.13 -8.62
CA MET A 1 -7.61 -5.16 -8.23
C MET A 1 -7.71 -5.70 -6.81
N TYR A 2 -8.42 -5.00 -5.92
CA TYR A 2 -8.49 -5.34 -4.49
C TYR A 2 -9.36 -6.58 -4.23
N ASN A 3 -9.19 -7.22 -3.05
CA ASN A 3 -10.01 -8.34 -2.60
C ASN A 3 -10.22 -8.27 -1.08
N LEU A 4 -11.46 -8.05 -0.64
CA LEU A 4 -11.78 -7.84 0.77
C LEU A 4 -12.03 -9.11 1.58
N VAL A 5 -11.90 -10.31 1.00
CA VAL A 5 -12.18 -11.58 1.71
C VAL A 5 -11.51 -11.64 3.07
N LYS A 6 -10.22 -11.27 3.15
CA LYS A 6 -9.48 -11.27 4.42
C LYS A 6 -10.04 -10.27 5.44
N LEU A 7 -10.39 -9.06 4.99
CA LEU A 7 -10.99 -8.05 5.85
C LEU A 7 -12.41 -8.46 6.30
N GLU A 8 -13.21 -9.07 5.43
CA GLU A 8 -14.55 -9.58 5.73
C GLU A 8 -14.51 -10.73 6.74
N GLU A 9 -13.56 -11.65 6.61
CA GLU A 9 -13.34 -12.72 7.59
C GLU A 9 -12.93 -12.17 8.95
N LEU A 10 -12.02 -11.19 8.97
CA LEU A 10 -11.56 -10.54 10.20
C LEU A 10 -12.63 -9.71 10.89
N SER A 11 -13.52 -9.07 10.12
CA SER A 11 -14.59 -8.24 10.67
C SER A 11 -15.70 -9.06 11.33
N GLY A 12 -15.81 -10.36 11.02
CA GLY A 12 -16.93 -11.19 11.46
C GLY A 12 -18.29 -10.68 10.97
N GLY A 13 -18.31 -9.95 9.84
CA GLY A 13 -19.50 -9.32 9.28
C GLY A 13 -19.82 -7.93 9.81
N ASP A 14 -18.95 -7.32 10.62
CA ASP A 14 -19.08 -5.93 11.05
C ASP A 14 -18.77 -4.96 9.89
N SER A 15 -19.82 -4.37 9.31
CA SER A 15 -19.70 -3.43 8.20
C SER A 15 -19.03 -2.12 8.59
N ASP A 16 -19.23 -1.65 9.83
CA ASP A 16 -18.67 -0.38 10.28
C ASP A 16 -17.15 -0.51 10.47
N PHE A 17 -16.70 -1.68 10.93
CA PHE A 17 -15.29 -2.03 10.96
C PHE A 17 -14.67 -2.06 9.55
N ILE A 18 -15.33 -2.73 8.58
CA ILE A 18 -14.86 -2.79 7.19
C ILE A 18 -14.70 -1.38 6.62
N VAL A 19 -15.72 -0.53 6.75
CA VAL A 19 -15.69 0.85 6.26
C VAL A 19 -14.59 1.66 6.94
N SER A 20 -14.39 1.47 8.25
CA SER A 20 -13.33 2.17 9.00
C SER A 20 -11.94 1.82 8.47
N VAL A 21 -11.68 0.54 8.19
CA VAL A 21 -10.39 0.10 7.63
C VAL A 21 -10.19 0.63 6.22
N ILE A 22 -11.21 0.55 5.37
CA ILE A 22 -11.14 1.07 3.98
C ILE A 22 -10.89 2.57 3.98
N THR A 23 -11.55 3.32 4.86
CA THR A 23 -11.34 4.76 5.01
C THR A 23 -9.89 5.05 5.39
N LEU A 24 -9.34 4.34 6.38
CA LEU A 24 -7.93 4.48 6.77
C LEU A 24 -6.98 4.16 5.62
N PHE A 25 -7.25 3.10 4.86
CA PHE A 25 -6.47 2.74 3.68
C PHE A 25 -6.47 3.89 2.64
N ILE A 26 -7.64 4.45 2.34
CA ILE A 26 -7.82 5.53 1.37
C ILE A 26 -7.10 6.82 1.80
N GLU A 27 -7.04 7.10 3.10
CA GLU A 27 -6.43 8.33 3.62
C GLU A 27 -4.93 8.20 3.84
N GLU A 28 -4.47 7.10 4.44
CA GLU A 28 -3.08 6.98 4.90
C GLU A 28 -2.15 6.38 3.83
N VAL A 29 -2.59 5.36 3.09
CA VAL A 29 -1.69 4.63 2.17
C VAL A 29 -1.21 5.53 1.03
N PRO A 30 -2.05 6.38 0.40
CA PRO A 30 -1.57 7.33 -0.60
C PRO A 30 -0.53 8.31 -0.05
N GLU A 31 -0.68 8.81 1.18
CA GLU A 31 0.30 9.70 1.79
C GLU A 31 1.63 8.98 2.01
N ASP A 32 1.63 7.74 2.50
CA ASP A 32 2.85 6.97 2.66
C ASP A 32 3.51 6.61 1.32
N ILE A 33 2.75 6.38 0.24
CA ILE A 33 3.28 6.23 -1.12
C ILE A 33 4.00 7.52 -1.57
N LEU A 34 3.48 8.71 -1.22
CA LEU A 34 4.17 9.98 -1.48
C LEU A 34 5.47 10.09 -0.67
N GLN A 35 5.51 9.58 0.56
CA GLN A 35 6.73 9.59 1.37
C GLN A 35 7.80 8.65 0.81
N ILE A 36 7.42 7.51 0.23
CA ILE A 36 8.34 6.65 -0.52
C ILE A 36 8.92 7.41 -1.72
N SER A 37 8.09 8.15 -2.47
CA SER A 37 8.57 9.02 -3.58
C SER A 37 9.60 10.04 -3.10
N LYS A 38 9.33 10.72 -1.97
CA LYS A 38 10.28 11.67 -1.40
C LYS A 38 11.59 11.00 -1.00
N GLY A 39 11.52 9.80 -0.41
CA GLY A 39 12.71 9.00 -0.10
C GLY A 39 13.52 8.63 -1.34
N ILE A 40 12.86 8.34 -2.47
CA ILE A 40 13.52 8.11 -3.76
C ILE A 40 14.26 9.37 -4.24
N ASP A 41 13.58 10.52 -4.22
CA ASP A 41 14.16 11.81 -4.64
C ASP A 41 15.37 12.21 -3.77
N GLU A 42 15.27 11.96 -2.46
CA GLU A 42 16.30 12.23 -1.46
C GLU A 42 17.41 11.16 -1.41
N LYS A 43 17.22 10.02 -2.11
CA LYS A 43 18.04 8.80 -1.99
C LYS A 43 18.14 8.28 -0.55
N ASP A 44 17.09 8.46 0.24
CA ASP A 44 16.99 7.98 1.61
C ASP A 44 16.34 6.58 1.63
N PHE A 45 17.19 5.55 1.60
CA PHE A 45 16.76 4.15 1.67
C PHE A 45 16.10 3.79 3.01
N THR A 46 16.43 4.49 4.10
CA THR A 46 15.81 4.26 5.41
C THR A 46 14.36 4.70 5.37
N LYS A 47 14.09 5.88 4.81
CA LYS A 47 12.73 6.41 4.62
C LYS A 47 11.91 5.54 3.68
N ILE A 48 12.48 5.11 2.55
CA ILE A 48 11.84 4.17 1.62
C ILE A 48 11.40 2.90 2.36
N TYR A 49 12.33 2.27 3.10
CA TYR A 49 12.05 1.06 3.85
C TYR A 49 10.95 1.26 4.90
N GLN A 50 11.03 2.33 5.68
CA GLN A 50 10.09 2.60 6.76
C GLN A 50 8.66 2.77 6.25
N HIS A 51 8.45 3.56 5.20
CA HIS A 51 7.11 3.78 4.64
C HIS A 51 6.59 2.55 3.88
N ALA A 52 7.44 1.81 3.16
CA ALA A 52 7.06 0.54 2.55
C ALA A 52 6.60 -0.47 3.63
N HIS A 53 7.35 -0.59 4.72
CA HIS A 53 7.00 -1.47 5.84
C HIS A 53 5.69 -1.08 6.51
N LYS A 54 5.46 0.23 6.67
CA LYS A 54 4.27 0.79 7.33
C LYS A 54 2.99 0.47 6.56
N ILE A 55 2.98 0.59 5.23
CA ILE A 55 1.77 0.35 4.43
C ILE A 55 1.47 -1.14 4.24
N LYS A 56 2.48 -2.01 4.31
CA LYS A 56 2.36 -3.46 4.08
C LYS A 56 1.12 -4.12 4.73
N PRO A 57 0.85 -3.98 6.04
CA PRO A 57 -0.32 -4.59 6.65
C PRO A 57 -1.64 -4.05 6.09
N ASN A 58 -1.72 -2.76 5.72
CA ASN A 58 -2.94 -2.17 5.14
C ASN A 58 -3.21 -2.76 3.76
N VAL A 59 -2.17 -2.87 2.92
CA VAL A 59 -2.23 -3.39 1.55
C VAL A 59 -2.62 -4.88 1.55
N ASP A 60 -2.10 -5.65 2.51
CA ASP A 60 -2.47 -7.05 2.77
C ASP A 60 -3.94 -7.20 3.20
N LEU A 61 -4.41 -6.30 4.07
CA LEU A 61 -5.78 -6.38 4.60
C LEU A 61 -6.85 -6.16 3.52
N VAL A 62 -6.59 -5.26 2.57
CA VAL A 62 -7.48 -4.98 1.43
C VAL A 62 -7.24 -5.92 0.24
N GLY A 63 -6.34 -6.91 0.38
CA GLY A 63 -6.08 -7.94 -0.61
C GLY A 63 -5.43 -7.45 -1.91
N LEU A 64 -4.52 -6.48 -1.82
CA LEU A 64 -3.72 -6.04 -2.95
C LEU A 64 -2.43 -6.88 -3.04
N ASP A 65 -2.58 -8.15 -3.39
CA ASP A 65 -1.50 -9.15 -3.35
C ASP A 65 -0.27 -8.73 -4.18
N LEU A 66 -0.48 -8.17 -5.38
CA LEU A 66 0.61 -7.70 -6.22
C LEU A 66 1.38 -6.57 -5.53
N ALA A 67 0.69 -5.56 -5.01
CA ALA A 67 1.32 -4.46 -4.29
C ALA A 67 2.04 -4.95 -3.03
N PHE A 68 1.46 -5.90 -2.29
CA PHE A 68 2.10 -6.53 -1.14
C PHE A 68 3.44 -7.19 -1.51
N GLN A 69 3.47 -7.99 -2.58
CA GLN A 69 4.73 -8.60 -3.05
C GLN A 69 5.77 -7.55 -3.45
N LYS A 70 5.34 -6.47 -4.13
CA LYS A 70 6.24 -5.39 -4.55
C LYS A 70 6.75 -4.56 -3.39
N ILE A 71 5.97 -4.39 -2.33
CA ILE A 71 6.42 -3.78 -1.08
C ILE A 71 7.54 -4.61 -0.43
N LEU A 72 7.42 -5.94 -0.40
CA LEU A 72 8.48 -6.82 0.10
C LEU A 72 9.76 -6.70 -0.73
N GLU A 73 9.63 -6.62 -2.06
CA GLU A 73 10.76 -6.38 -2.96
C GLU A 73 11.41 -5.01 -2.68
N ILE A 74 10.62 -3.94 -2.49
CA ILE A 74 11.14 -2.61 -2.12
C ILE A 74 11.87 -2.66 -0.77
N GLU A 75 11.33 -3.36 0.24
CA GLU A 75 12.00 -3.51 1.54
C GLU A 75 13.39 -4.16 1.37
N GLN A 76 13.50 -5.16 0.51
CA GLN A 76 14.76 -5.84 0.22
C GLN A 76 15.72 -4.95 -0.57
N SER A 77 15.25 -4.31 -1.65
CA SER A 77 16.04 -3.43 -2.49
C SER A 77 16.50 -2.18 -1.75
N ALA A 78 15.72 -1.67 -0.79
CA ALA A 78 16.15 -0.58 0.09
C ALA A 78 17.29 -1.01 1.02
N LYS A 79 17.25 -2.22 1.58
CA LYS A 79 18.33 -2.77 2.42
C LYS A 79 19.62 -3.03 1.65
N SER A 80 19.54 -3.35 0.37
CA SER A 80 20.69 -3.53 -0.52
C SER A 80 21.07 -2.26 -1.29
N GLU A 81 20.43 -1.13 -1.00
CA GLU A 81 20.63 0.17 -1.65
C GLU A 81 20.47 0.15 -3.19
N ASN A 82 19.60 -0.74 -3.70
CA ASN A 82 19.34 -0.92 -5.12
C ASN A 82 18.21 0.00 -5.62
N MET A 83 18.53 1.27 -5.87
CA MET A 83 17.57 2.28 -6.33
C MET A 83 16.86 1.93 -7.66
N PRO A 84 17.51 1.37 -8.70
CA PRO A 84 16.82 0.95 -9.91
C PRO A 84 15.66 -0.01 -9.67
N GLU A 85 15.84 -1.02 -8.79
CA GLU A 85 14.76 -1.93 -8.43
C GLU A 85 13.67 -1.21 -7.63
N VAL A 86 14.05 -0.34 -6.67
CA VAL A 86 13.07 0.46 -5.92
C VAL A 86 12.17 1.25 -6.87
N LEU A 87 12.73 1.93 -7.88
CA LEU A 87 11.97 2.70 -8.86
C LEU A 87 11.00 1.83 -9.67
N GLU A 88 11.46 0.67 -10.15
CA GLU A 88 10.63 -0.26 -10.92
C GLU A 88 9.43 -0.74 -10.09
N LYS A 89 9.67 -1.14 -8.84
CA LYS A 89 8.61 -1.64 -7.96
C LYS A 89 7.71 -0.52 -7.46
N TYR A 90 8.27 0.67 -7.22
CA TYR A 90 7.52 1.87 -6.81
C TYR A 90 6.43 2.22 -7.82
N ALA A 91 6.75 2.20 -9.12
CA ALA A 91 5.77 2.48 -10.16
C ALA A 91 4.57 1.51 -10.13
N ILE A 92 4.82 0.23 -9.84
CA ILE A 92 3.78 -0.80 -9.75
C ILE A 92 2.91 -0.58 -8.52
N ILE A 93 3.51 -0.37 -7.34
CA ILE A 93 2.71 -0.16 -6.10
C ILE A 93 1.88 1.12 -6.20
N LYS A 94 2.40 2.17 -6.83
CA LYS A 94 1.69 3.43 -6.99
C LYS A 94 0.44 3.24 -7.83
N SER A 95 0.55 2.58 -8.99
CA SER A 95 -0.58 2.31 -9.87
C SER A 95 -1.63 1.43 -9.19
N GLU A 96 -1.22 0.33 -8.54
CA GLU A 96 -2.17 -0.57 -7.87
C GLU A 96 -2.92 0.12 -6.72
N VAL A 97 -2.24 0.99 -5.95
CA VAL A 97 -2.87 1.76 -4.87
C VAL A 97 -3.82 2.81 -5.43
N GLU A 98 -3.43 3.54 -6.47
CA GLU A 98 -4.30 4.54 -7.12
C GLU A 98 -5.59 3.89 -7.65
N ASP A 99 -5.47 2.80 -8.40
CA ASP A 99 -6.61 2.05 -8.94
C ASP A 99 -7.51 1.51 -7.82
N ALA A 100 -6.92 0.99 -6.74
CA ALA A 100 -7.67 0.47 -5.61
C ALA A 100 -8.41 1.56 -4.84
N VAL A 101 -7.78 2.71 -4.62
CA VAL A 101 -8.39 3.85 -3.94
C VAL A 101 -9.59 4.38 -4.74
N GLU A 102 -9.45 4.53 -6.05
CA GLU A 102 -10.56 4.95 -6.91
C GLU A 102 -11.74 3.97 -6.86
N ALA A 103 -11.45 2.66 -6.95
CA ALA A 103 -12.47 1.64 -6.92
C ALA A 103 -13.17 1.57 -5.54
N LEU A 104 -12.41 1.58 -4.44
CA LEU A 104 -12.96 1.54 -3.08
C LEU A 104 -13.83 2.78 -2.77
N LYS A 105 -13.39 3.98 -3.17
CA LYS A 105 -14.22 5.20 -3.02
C LYS A 105 -15.56 5.06 -3.72
N LYS A 106 -15.55 4.57 -4.97
CA LYS A 106 -16.76 4.35 -5.75
C LYS A 106 -17.68 3.30 -5.13
N ASP A 107 -17.13 2.16 -4.70
CA ASP A 107 -17.91 1.02 -4.24
C ASP A 107 -18.52 1.25 -2.85
N PHE A 108 -17.81 1.99 -1.99
CA PHE A 108 -18.24 2.32 -0.62
C PHE A 108 -18.86 3.72 -0.48
N LYS A 109 -18.93 4.49 -1.58
CA LYS A 109 -19.47 5.87 -1.64
C LYS A 109 -18.77 6.84 -0.69
N LEU A 110 -17.44 6.76 -0.66
CA LEU A 110 -16.54 7.60 0.14
C LEU A 110 -15.93 8.73 -0.71
#